data_AF-A0A2S7DF13-F1
#
_entry.id   AF-A0A2S7DF13-F1
#
_cell.length_a   1.000
_cell.length_b   1.000
_cell.length_c   1.000
_cell.angle_alpha   90.00
_cell.angle_beta   90.00
_cell.angle_gamma   90.00
#
_symmetry.space_group_name_H-M   'P 1'
#
loop_
_entity.id
_entity.type
_entity.pdbx_description
1 polymer ?
#
loop_
_entity_poly.entity_id
_entity_poly.type
_entity_poly.pdbx_seq_one_letter_code
_entity_poly.pdbx_strand_id
1 'polypeptide(L)'
;MRSLFVIAMVVALAGCGKKGITREDPARPVVVAPAPAVIAVPVRTYVQIEPRLTQRCAWVKSGTLEQVLDVSRGRKRCLEFYEANLGEIEQVQGTPAGEGSP
;
A
#
# COMPACT_ATOMS: atom_id res chain seq x y z
N MET A 1 -30.27 -59.37 27.09
CA MET A 1 -30.68 -58.09 26.45
C MET A 1 -30.00 -56.85 27.04
N ARG A 2 -29.73 -56.74 28.36
CA ARG A 2 -28.97 -55.60 28.94
C ARG A 2 -27.54 -55.43 28.39
N SER A 3 -26.85 -56.52 28.07
CA SER A 3 -25.47 -56.52 27.57
C SER A 3 -25.33 -55.99 26.14
N LEU A 4 -26.38 -56.06 25.31
CA LEU A 4 -26.37 -55.52 23.95
C LEU A 4 -26.52 -53.98 23.93
N PHE A 5 -27.28 -53.42 24.87
CA PHE A 5 -27.44 -51.97 25.00
C PHE A 5 -26.16 -51.28 25.48
N VAL A 6 -25.38 -51.92 26.35
CA VAL A 6 -24.11 -51.36 26.86
C VAL A 6 -23.06 -51.26 25.74
N ILE A 7 -23.00 -52.26 24.85
CA ILE A 7 -22.04 -52.26 23.74
C ILE A 7 -22.39 -51.18 22.70
N ALA A 8 -23.68 -51.02 22.37
CA ALA A 8 -24.13 -49.96 21.46
C ALA A 8 -23.84 -48.55 22.02
N MET A 9 -23.94 -48.37 23.34
CA MET A 9 -23.65 -47.09 23.99
C MET A 9 -22.15 -46.75 23.98
N VAL A 10 -21.26 -47.74 24.22
CA VAL A 10 -19.80 -47.52 24.20
C VAL A 10 -19.29 -47.20 22.79
N VAL A 11 -19.86 -47.80 21.74
CA VAL A 11 -19.50 -47.49 20.35
C VAL A 11 -19.97 -46.09 19.94
N ALA A 12 -21.10 -45.61 20.47
CA ALA A 12 -21.60 -44.26 20.20
C ALA A 12 -20.72 -43.14 20.80
N LEU A 13 -20.06 -43.38 21.94
CA LEU A 13 -19.15 -42.39 22.55
C LEU A 13 -17.76 -42.31 21.88
N ALA A 14 -17.35 -43.32 21.13
CA ALA A 14 -16.08 -43.30 20.38
C ALA A 14 -16.15 -42.48 19.06
N GLY A 15 -17.33 -41.99 18.68
CA GLY A 15 -17.57 -41.32 17.39
C GLY A 15 -17.16 -39.85 17.28
N CYS A 16 -16.80 -39.16 18.37
CA CYS A 16 -16.58 -37.70 18.36
C CYS A 16 -15.11 -37.25 18.52
N GLY A 17 -14.13 -38.11 18.19
CA GLY A 17 -12.71 -37.74 18.24
C GLY A 17 -12.15 -37.15 16.94
N LYS A 18 -12.90 -37.14 15.84
CA LYS A 18 -12.43 -36.66 14.52
C LYS A 18 -13.00 -35.28 14.19
N LYS A 19 -12.58 -34.26 14.94
CA LYS A 19 -12.42 -32.92 14.37
C LYS A 19 -10.95 -32.58 14.49
N GLY A 20 -10.22 -32.90 13.42
CA GLY A 20 -8.83 -32.54 13.21
C GLY A 20 -8.67 -31.03 13.13
N ILE A 21 -8.70 -30.37 14.29
CA ILE A 21 -8.04 -29.10 14.48
C ILE A 21 -6.77 -29.47 15.24
N THR A 22 -5.72 -29.78 14.49
CA THR A 22 -4.37 -29.77 15.03
C THR A 22 -4.11 -28.35 15.51
N ARG A 23 -4.23 -28.12 16.81
CA ARG A 23 -3.71 -26.91 17.45
C ARG A 23 -2.21 -26.92 17.16
N GLU A 24 -1.76 -26.04 16.29
CA GLU A 24 -0.33 -25.85 16.07
C GLU A 24 0.30 -25.51 17.41
N ASP A 25 1.27 -26.34 17.80
CA ASP A 25 2.07 -26.14 18.98
C ASP A 25 2.97 -24.93 18.71
N PRO A 26 2.80 -23.79 19.42
CA PRO A 26 3.61 -22.59 19.19
C PRO A 26 5.09 -22.81 19.54
N ALA A 27 5.44 -23.90 20.23
CA ALA A 27 6.82 -24.27 20.51
C ALA A 27 7.43 -25.20 19.44
N ARG A 28 6.65 -25.69 18.48
CA ARG A 28 7.18 -26.51 17.38
C ARG A 28 8.03 -25.62 16.48
N PRO A 29 9.31 -25.96 16.26
CA PRO A 29 10.16 -25.21 15.35
C PRO A 29 9.57 -25.24 13.94
N VAL A 30 9.25 -24.06 13.39
CA VAL A 30 8.85 -23.93 11.99
C VAL A 30 10.09 -24.17 11.14
N VAL A 31 10.15 -25.33 10.49
CA VAL A 31 11.18 -25.62 9.50
C VAL A 31 10.84 -24.85 8.24
N VAL A 32 11.46 -23.69 8.06
CA VAL A 32 11.30 -22.87 6.84
C VAL A 32 12.00 -23.61 5.71
N ALA A 33 11.24 -24.31 4.88
CA ALA A 33 11.78 -24.87 3.64
C ALA A 33 12.17 -23.74 2.69
N PRO A 34 13.34 -23.80 2.02
CA PRO A 34 13.73 -22.79 1.04
C PRO A 34 12.70 -22.72 -0.08
N ALA A 35 12.43 -21.50 -0.56
CA ALA A 35 11.45 -21.27 -1.62
C ALA A 35 11.83 -22.09 -2.88
N PRO A 36 10.90 -22.85 -3.47
CA PRO A 36 11.20 -23.81 -4.53
C PRO A 36 11.58 -23.16 -5.87
N ALA A 37 11.36 -21.86 -6.04
CA ALA A 37 11.74 -21.12 -7.24
C ALA A 37 11.94 -19.62 -6.95
N VAL A 38 12.93 -19.02 -7.62
CA VAL A 38 13.08 -17.57 -7.69
C VAL A 38 12.07 -17.04 -8.71
N ILE A 39 11.17 -16.16 -8.28
CA ILE A 39 10.19 -15.50 -9.16
C ILE A 39 10.71 -14.09 -9.44
N ALA A 40 10.92 -13.76 -10.71
CA ALA A 40 11.25 -12.40 -11.11
C ALA A 40 10.02 -11.50 -10.90
N VAL A 41 10.15 -10.50 -10.02
CA VAL A 41 9.11 -9.49 -9.79
C VAL A 41 9.46 -8.26 -10.64
N PRO A 42 8.58 -7.81 -11.55
CA PRO A 42 8.85 -6.63 -12.34
C PRO A 42 8.83 -5.38 -11.44
N VAL A 43 9.96 -4.69 -11.36
CA VAL A 43 10.07 -3.38 -10.71
C VAL A 43 9.94 -2.32 -11.80
N ARG A 44 8.92 -1.47 -11.70
CA ARG A 44 8.73 -0.35 -12.63
C ARG A 44 9.50 0.86 -12.12
N THR A 45 10.45 1.33 -12.91
CA THR A 45 11.15 2.59 -12.67
C THR A 45 10.45 3.70 -13.46
N TYR A 46 10.29 4.87 -12.87
CA TYR A 46 9.61 6.02 -13.49
C TYR A 46 10.56 7.20 -13.63
N VAL A 47 10.30 8.04 -14.64
CA VAL A 47 11.01 9.30 -14.81
C VAL A 47 10.76 10.21 -13.61
N GLN A 48 11.82 10.88 -13.15
CA GLN A 48 11.73 11.82 -12.04
C GLN A 48 11.07 13.12 -12.51
N ILE A 49 10.20 13.70 -11.68
CA ILE A 49 9.67 15.05 -11.90
C ILE A 49 10.76 16.06 -11.51
N GLU A 50 11.09 17.01 -12.39
CA GLU A 50 12.08 18.02 -12.07
C GLU A 50 11.73 18.77 -10.77
N PRO A 51 12.69 18.95 -9.83
CA PRO A 51 12.43 19.59 -8.54
C PRO A 51 11.83 20.99 -8.65
N ARG A 52 12.10 21.72 -9.75
CA ARG A 52 11.52 23.05 -10.01
C ARG A 52 9.99 23.04 -10.10
N LEU A 53 9.41 21.96 -10.63
CA LEU A 53 7.97 21.86 -10.87
C LEU A 53 7.17 21.68 -9.58
N THR A 54 7.81 21.13 -8.54
CA THR A 54 7.20 20.91 -7.22
C THR A 54 7.55 21.99 -6.21
N GLN A 55 8.27 23.05 -6.63
CA GLN A 55 8.63 24.15 -5.75
C GLN A 55 7.39 24.88 -5.23
N ARG A 56 7.47 25.36 -3.99
CA ARG A 56 6.41 26.15 -3.38
C ARG A 56 6.58 27.61 -3.81
N CYS A 57 5.52 28.17 -4.38
CA CYS A 57 5.43 29.61 -4.60
C CYS A 57 5.27 30.34 -3.26
N ALA A 58 6.04 31.41 -3.07
CA ALA A 58 5.97 32.26 -1.89
C ALA A 58 5.02 33.44 -2.14
N TRP A 59 3.96 33.55 -1.34
CA TRP A 59 3.12 34.75 -1.28
C TRP A 59 2.58 34.97 0.13
N VAL A 60 2.22 36.22 0.42
CA VAL A 60 1.54 36.59 1.66
C VAL A 60 0.12 36.02 1.63
N LYS A 61 -0.19 35.07 2.52
CA LYS A 61 -1.48 34.36 2.52
C LYS A 61 -2.66 35.23 2.98
N SER A 62 -2.40 36.18 3.87
CA SER A 62 -3.39 37.05 4.49
C SER A 62 -2.72 38.36 4.90
N GLY A 63 -3.48 39.45 4.91
CA GLY A 63 -3.01 40.77 5.29
C GLY A 63 -4.16 41.63 5.82
N THR A 64 -3.86 42.87 6.17
CA THR A 64 -4.88 43.86 6.56
C THR A 64 -5.74 44.26 5.36
N LEU A 65 -6.82 45.03 5.59
CA LEU A 65 -7.71 45.46 4.51
C LEU A 65 -6.97 46.30 3.46
N GLU A 66 -5.99 47.09 3.90
CA GLU A 66 -5.13 47.91 3.04
C GLU A 66 -4.21 47.06 2.14
N GLN A 67 -3.91 45.82 2.54
CA GLN A 67 -3.02 44.90 1.84
C GLN A 67 -3.75 43.94 0.87
N VAL A 68 -5.08 44.04 0.76
CA VAL A 68 -5.91 43.10 -0.02
C VAL A 68 -5.46 42.99 -1.48
N LEU A 69 -5.02 44.09 -2.09
CA LEU A 69 -4.58 44.08 -3.48
C LEU A 69 -3.27 43.30 -3.67
N ASP A 70 -2.30 43.47 -2.77
CA ASP A 70 -1.02 42.78 -2.84
C ASP A 70 -1.16 41.28 -2.55
N VAL A 71 -1.98 40.93 -1.55
CA VAL A 71 -2.32 39.53 -1.23
C VAL A 71 -3.02 38.87 -2.42
N SER A 72 -4.02 39.54 -3.01
CA SER A 72 -4.76 39.02 -4.16
C SER A 72 -3.87 38.82 -5.39
N ARG A 73 -3.00 39.79 -5.69
CA ARG A 73 -2.04 39.70 -6.81
C ARG A 73 -1.01 38.59 -6.58
N GLY A 74 -0.47 38.47 -5.37
CA GLY A 74 0.45 37.40 -5.01
C GLY A 74 -0.18 36.02 -5.16
N ARG A 75 -1.43 35.86 -4.69
CA ARG A 75 -2.20 34.62 -4.84
C ARG A 75 -2.43 34.26 -6.30
N LYS A 76 -2.84 35.23 -7.14
CA LYS A 76 -3.04 35.01 -8.57
C LYS A 76 -1.75 34.52 -9.24
N ARG A 77 -0.64 35.22 -9.03
CA ARG A 77 0.67 34.83 -9.59
C ARG A 77 1.07 33.41 -9.20
N CYS A 78 0.85 33.03 -7.94
CA CYS A 78 1.18 31.69 -7.49
C CYS A 78 0.24 30.62 -8.03
N LEU A 79 -1.04 30.94 -8.24
CA LEU A 79 -1.97 30.01 -8.90
C LEU A 79 -1.53 29.73 -10.34
N GLU A 80 -1.23 30.78 -11.11
CA GLU A 80 -0.74 30.66 -12.49
C GLU A 80 0.56 29.84 -12.56
N PHE A 81 1.48 30.05 -11.61
CA PHE A 81 2.71 29.25 -11.48
C PHE A 81 2.40 27.76 -11.27
N TYR A 82 1.47 27.42 -10.37
CA TYR A 82 1.11 26.02 -10.13
C TYR A 82 0.37 25.38 -11.29
N GLU A 83 -0.52 26.10 -11.97
CA GLU A 83 -1.22 25.61 -13.15
C GLU A 83 -0.24 25.29 -14.29
N ALA A 84 0.74 26.16 -14.53
CA ALA A 84 1.79 25.92 -15.52
C ALA A 84 2.63 24.68 -15.15
N ASN A 85 3.06 24.58 -13.89
CA ASN A 85 3.84 23.42 -13.43
C ASN A 85 3.04 22.11 -13.50
N LEU A 86 1.74 22.13 -13.18
CA LEU A 86 0.88 20.96 -13.31
C LEU A 86 0.83 20.47 -14.76
N GLY A 87 0.68 21.38 -15.72
CA GLY A 87 0.71 21.02 -17.14
C GLY A 87 2.04 20.41 -17.60
N GLU A 88 3.17 20.84 -17.05
CA GLU A 88 4.47 20.20 -17.31
C GLU A 88 4.57 18.83 -16.62
N ILE A 89 4.10 18.71 -15.37
CA ILE A 89 4.10 17.43 -14.63
C ILE A 89 3.26 16.38 -15.35
N GLU A 90 2.09 16.75 -15.88
CA GLU A 90 1.20 15.85 -16.63
C GLU A 90 1.87 15.22 -17.85
N GLN A 91 2.87 15.88 -18.45
CA GLN A 91 3.60 15.35 -19.60
C GLN A 91 4.61 14.26 -19.23
N VAL A 92 5.07 14.24 -17.97
CA VAL A 92 6.13 13.32 -17.52
C VAL A 92 5.63 12.28 -16.52
N GLN A 93 4.59 12.60 -15.74
CA GLN A 93 4.11 11.77 -14.65
C GLN A 93 3.64 10.40 -15.16
N GLY A 94 4.12 9.33 -14.51
CA GLY A 94 3.77 7.95 -14.89
C GLY A 94 4.50 7.43 -16.12
N THR A 95 5.40 8.22 -16.73
CA THR A 95 6.26 7.76 -17.81
C THR A 95 7.24 6.72 -17.27
N PRO A 96 7.25 5.49 -17.79
CA PRO A 96 8.26 4.50 -17.42
C PRO A 96 9.63 5.01 -17.85
N ALA A 97 10.62 4.93 -16.95
CA ALA A 97 12.00 5.11 -17.36
C ALA A 97 12.32 4.01 -18.37
N GLY A 98 12.84 4.37 -19.55
CA GLY A 98 13.21 3.38 -20.57
C GLY A 98 14.16 2.33 -20.00
N GLU A 99 14.20 1.13 -20.59
CA GLU A 99 15.06 0.00 -20.19
C GLU A 99 16.58 0.27 -20.34
N GLY A 100 17.00 1.53 -20.42
CA GLY A 100 18.38 1.95 -20.56
C GLY A 100 18.79 2.96 -19.50
N SER A 101 19.55 2.45 -18.52
CA SER A 101 20.66 3.10 -17.81
C SER A 101 20.41 3.53 -16.35
N PRO A 102 21.26 3.11 -15.38
CA PRO A 102 22.02 1.85 -15.22
C PRO A 102 21.38 0.86 -14.23
#